data_AF-A0A7U6RB69-F1
#
_entry.id   AF-A0A7U6RB69-F1
#
_cell.length_a   1.000
_cell.length_b   1.000
_cell.length_c   1.000
_cell.angle_alpha   90.00
_cell.angle_beta   90.00
_cell.angle_gamma   90.00
#
_symmetry.space_group_name_H-M   'P 1'
#
loop_
_entity.id
_entity.type
_entity.pdbx_description
1 polymer ?
#
loop_
_entity_poly.entity_id
_entity_poly.type
_entity_poly.pdbx_seq_one_letter_code
_entity_poly.pdbx_strand_id
1 'polypeptide(L)'
;MRRLFFLLFLLLASPAFATGLLDNRPSATLGAASLSNNADFLPVHEAFKLSLIQADAHTLKLRFVATEGYYLYRHRFQFRTEPADIALGTPNIPQRRGQAR
;
A
#
# COMPACT_ATOMS: atom_id res chain seq x y z
N MET A 1 35.76 53.09 14.28
CA MET A 1 35.58 51.85 15.07
C MET A 1 34.43 50.94 14.58
N ARG A 2 34.14 50.85 13.27
CA ARG A 2 33.04 49.99 12.76
C ARG A 2 33.45 49.02 11.64
N ARG A 3 34.63 49.22 11.04
CA ARG A 3 35.17 48.35 9.98
C ARG A 3 36.04 47.19 10.51
N LEU A 4 36.54 47.29 11.75
CA LEU A 4 37.29 46.23 12.41
C LEU A 4 36.39 45.05 12.86
N PHE A 5 35.11 45.34 13.15
CA PHE A 5 34.15 44.33 13.61
C PHE A 5 33.68 43.40 12.46
N PHE A 6 33.70 43.88 11.21
CA PHE A 6 33.27 43.12 10.04
C PHE A 6 34.30 42.05 9.61
N LEU A 7 35.59 42.30 9.84
CA LEU A 7 36.67 41.34 9.58
C LEU A 7 36.72 40.21 10.61
N LEU A 8 36.27 40.46 11.85
CA LEU A 8 36.13 39.43 12.88
C LEU A 8 34.96 38.48 12.61
N PHE A 9 33.91 38.96 11.93
CA PHE A 9 32.74 38.14 11.58
C PHE A 9 33.00 37.22 10.37
N LEU A 10 33.90 37.60 9.46
CA LEU A 10 34.21 36.82 8.25
C LEU A 10 35.20 35.67 8.48
N LEU A 11 35.91 35.65 9.61
CA LEU A 11 36.80 34.54 10.00
C LEU A 11 36.05 33.39 10.70
N LEU A 12 34.73 33.50 10.87
CA LEU A 12 33.86 32.49 11.49
C LEU A 12 33.12 31.60 10.45
N ALA A 13 33.63 31.52 9.22
CA ALA A 13 33.04 30.74 8.13
C ALA A 13 34.00 29.67 7.59
N SER A 14 34.61 28.91 8.50
CA SER A 14 35.35 27.70 8.12
C SER A 14 34.99 26.57 9.09
N PRO A 15 33.92 25.78 8.84
CA PRO A 15 33.94 24.42 9.33
C PRO A 15 35.11 23.74 8.62
N ALA A 16 36.18 23.50 9.36
CA ALA A 16 37.28 22.65 8.94
C ALA A 16 36.68 21.37 8.35
N PHE A 17 37.06 21.06 7.11
CA PHE A 17 36.57 19.90 6.38
C PHE A 17 36.71 18.63 7.22
N ALA A 18 35.56 18.01 7.52
CA ALA A 18 35.43 16.80 8.28
C ALA A 18 36.15 15.64 7.58
N THR A 19 37.37 15.35 8.02
CA THR A 19 38.10 14.12 7.67
C THR A 19 37.71 13.06 8.69
N GLY A 20 36.70 12.23 8.37
CA GLY A 20 36.26 11.13 9.25
C GLY A 20 34.78 10.72 9.16
N LEU A 21 33.99 11.30 8.26
CA LEU A 21 32.53 11.07 8.21
C LEU A 21 32.12 9.72 7.58
N LEU A 22 33.02 9.03 6.87
CA LEU A 22 32.68 7.79 6.15
C LEU A 22 32.98 6.50 6.92
N ASP A 23 33.72 6.56 8.02
CA ASP A 23 34.10 5.37 8.80
C ASP A 23 33.00 4.94 9.78
N ASN A 24 32.19 5.88 10.23
CA ASN A 24 30.95 5.61 10.95
C ASN A 24 29.77 5.91 10.03
N ARG A 25 29.43 4.98 9.13
CA ARG A 25 28.11 5.00 8.47
C ARG A 25 27.09 4.53 9.50
N PRO A 26 26.35 5.40 10.23
CA PRO A 26 25.07 4.96 10.75
C PRO A 26 24.30 4.51 9.52
N SER A 27 23.90 3.24 9.53
CA SER A 27 22.96 2.70 8.55
C SER A 27 21.89 3.75 8.32
N ALA A 28 21.72 4.21 7.08
CA ALA A 28 20.75 5.25 6.74
C ALA A 28 19.34 4.69 6.93
N THR A 29 18.91 4.59 8.19
CA THR A 29 17.53 4.34 8.61
C THR A 29 16.72 5.64 8.64
N LEU A 30 17.25 6.71 8.04
CA LEU A 30 16.52 7.94 7.74
C LEU A 30 15.52 7.64 6.62
N GLY A 31 14.34 7.17 7.00
CA GLY A 31 13.18 7.02 6.12
C GLY A 31 12.67 5.59 5.98
N ALA A 32 13.45 4.56 6.31
CA ALA A 32 12.98 3.17 6.16
C ALA A 32 11.75 2.85 7.04
N ALA A 33 11.69 3.40 8.25
CA ALA A 33 10.52 3.24 9.13
C ALA A 33 9.30 4.07 8.68
N SER A 34 9.51 5.14 7.90
CA SER A 34 8.45 6.03 7.41
C SER A 34 7.84 5.57 6.08
N LEU A 35 8.51 4.67 5.33
CA LEU A 35 7.94 4.06 4.12
C LEU A 35 7.09 2.82 4.41
N SER A 36 7.09 2.30 5.64
CA SER A 36 6.17 1.26 6.05
C SER A 36 4.78 1.85 6.33
N ASN A 37 4.12 2.33 5.28
CA ASN A 37 2.70 2.72 5.29
C ASN A 37 1.76 1.50 5.47
N ASN A 38 2.31 0.34 5.86
CA ASN A 38 1.57 -0.90 6.09
C ASN A 38 0.63 -0.83 7.30
N ALA A 39 0.84 0.12 8.23
CA ALA A 39 0.00 0.24 9.43
C ALA A 39 -1.43 0.70 9.09
N ASP A 40 -1.62 1.44 8.00
CA ASP A 40 -2.92 2.01 7.60
C ASP A 40 -3.69 1.11 6.62
N PHE A 41 -3.05 0.08 6.04
CA PHE A 41 -3.72 -0.85 5.14
C PHE A 41 -4.21 -2.08 5.90
N LEU A 42 -5.51 -2.35 5.79
CA LEU A 42 -6.06 -3.60 6.30
C LEU A 42 -5.47 -4.77 5.48
N PRO A 43 -5.18 -5.91 6.14
CA PRO A 43 -4.87 -7.15 5.44
C PRO A 43 -5.95 -7.47 4.41
N VAL A 44 -5.56 -8.05 3.27
CA VAL A 44 -6.47 -8.32 2.13
C VAL A 44 -7.72 -9.10 2.55
N HIS A 45 -7.57 -10.08 3.44
CA HIS A 45 -8.69 -10.90 3.93
C HIS A 45 -9.64 -10.14 4.89
N GLU A 46 -9.16 -9.08 5.54
CA GLU A 46 -9.98 -8.19 6.36
C GLU A 46 -10.67 -7.13 5.51
N ALA A 47 -9.96 -6.61 4.50
CA ALA A 47 -10.47 -5.62 3.55
C ALA A 47 -11.53 -6.22 2.61
N PHE A 48 -11.43 -7.51 2.28
CA PHE A 48 -12.34 -8.20 1.37
C PHE A 48 -12.85 -9.50 1.99
N LYS A 49 -14.08 -9.46 2.51
CA LYS A 49 -14.74 -10.63 3.08
C LYS A 49 -15.51 -11.37 2.00
N LEU A 50 -15.13 -12.62 1.74
CA LEU A 50 -15.88 -13.52 0.86
C LEU A 50 -16.99 -14.20 1.66
N SER A 51 -18.21 -14.16 1.14
CA SER A 51 -19.37 -14.86 1.69
C SER A 51 -19.99 -15.75 0.61
N LEU A 52 -20.17 -17.03 0.93
CA LEU A 52 -20.98 -17.93 0.14
C LEU A 52 -22.45 -17.68 0.48
N ILE A 53 -23.22 -17.14 -0.47
CA ILE A 53 -24.66 -16.89 -0.27
C ILE A 53 -25.46 -18.18 -0.50
N GLN A 54 -25.13 -18.90 -1.57
CA GLN A 54 -25.86 -20.10 -1.95
C GLN A 54 -24.91 -21.03 -2.71
N ALA A 55 -24.98 -22.32 -2.39
CA ALA A 55 -24.40 -23.39 -3.16
C ALA A 55 -25.51 -24.36 -3.53
N ASP A 56 -25.67 -24.58 -4.83
CA ASP A 56 -26.64 -25.50 -5.43
C ASP A 56 -25.87 -26.53 -6.28
N ALA A 57 -26.55 -27.58 -6.73
CA ALA A 57 -25.94 -28.64 -7.55
C ALA A 57 -25.30 -28.11 -8.84
N HIS A 58 -25.79 -26.99 -9.37
CA HIS A 58 -25.32 -26.39 -10.62
C HIS A 58 -24.95 -24.90 -10.51
N THR A 59 -25.17 -24.25 -9.37
CA THR A 59 -24.98 -22.79 -9.24
C THR A 59 -24.29 -22.44 -7.93
N LEU A 60 -23.27 -21.58 -8.01
CA LEU A 60 -22.61 -20.98 -6.86
C LEU A 60 -22.85 -19.47 -6.86
N LYS A 61 -23.41 -18.95 -5.77
CA LYS A 61 -23.57 -17.51 -5.56
C LYS A 61 -22.61 -17.04 -4.48
N LEU A 62 -21.61 -16.29 -4.90
CA LEU A 62 -20.60 -15.68 -4.03
C LEU A 62 -20.86 -14.17 -3.90
N ARG A 63 -20.56 -13.62 -2.73
CA ARG A 63 -20.57 -12.17 -2.48
C ARG A 63 -19.26 -11.76 -1.84
N PHE A 64 -18.64 -10.75 -2.43
CA PHE A 64 -17.50 -10.05 -1.85
C PHE A 64 -17.99 -8.78 -1.17
N VAL A 65 -17.66 -8.63 0.11
CA VAL A 65 -17.93 -7.43 0.89
C VAL A 65 -16.59 -6.73 1.10
N ALA A 66 -16.45 -5.55 0.48
CA ALA A 66 -15.29 -4.69 0.70
C ALA A 66 -15.56 -3.76 1.88
N THR A 67 -14.54 -3.55 2.72
CA THR A 67 -14.56 -2.54 3.79
C THR A 67 -14.63 -1.12 3.19
N GLU A 68 -15.10 -0.16 3.97
CA GLU A 68 -15.16 1.24 3.55
C GLU A 68 -13.78 1.73 3.05
N GLY A 69 -13.77 2.43 1.92
CA GLY A 69 -12.54 2.88 1.25
C GLY A 69 -11.89 1.83 0.34
N TYR A 70 -12.33 0.57 0.34
CA TYR A 70 -11.81 -0.49 -0.52
C TYR A 70 -12.76 -0.80 -1.67
N TYR A 71 -12.19 -1.09 -2.85
CA TYR A 71 -12.96 -1.39 -4.05
C TYR A 71 -12.36 -2.55 -4.84
N LEU A 72 -13.22 -3.37 -5.44
CA LEU A 72 -12.83 -4.50 -6.28
C LEU A 72 -13.05 -4.18 -7.75
N TYR A 73 -12.03 -4.45 -8.55
CA TYR A 73 -12.11 -4.33 -9.99
C TYR A 73 -12.84 -5.53 -10.60
N ARG A 74 -13.96 -5.27 -11.27
CA ARG A 74 -14.75 -6.32 -11.95
C ARG A 74 -13.91 -7.17 -12.92
N HIS A 75 -12.97 -6.56 -13.62
CA HIS A 75 -12.12 -7.22 -14.62
C HIS A 75 -10.94 -8.00 -14.02
N ARG A 76 -10.80 -8.03 -12.68
CA ARG A 76 -9.79 -8.82 -11.98
C ARG A 76 -10.33 -10.15 -11.45
N PHE A 77 -11.64 -10.38 -11.54
CA PHE A 77 -12.22 -11.67 -11.18
C PHE A 77 -11.88 -12.72 -12.23
N GLN A 78 -11.22 -13.79 -11.79
CA GLN A 78 -10.93 -14.98 -12.55
C GLN A 78 -11.53 -16.16 -11.81
N PHE A 79 -12.28 -17.00 -12.53
CA PHE A 79 -12.88 -18.20 -11.98
C PHE A 79 -12.17 -19.40 -12.60
N ARG A 80 -11.73 -20.31 -11.75
CA ARG A 80 -11.12 -21.58 -12.15
C ARG A 80 -11.74 -22.66 -11.28
N THR A 81 -11.96 -23.84 -11.86
CA THR A 81 -12.42 -25.00 -11.14
C THR A 81 -11.30 -26.03 -11.07
N GLU A 82 -11.23 -26.74 -9.96
CA GLU A 82 -10.36 -27.88 -9.76
C GLU A 82 -11.27 -29.06 -9.35
N PRO A 83 -11.33 -30.18 -10.09
CA PRO A 83 -10.60 -30.49 -11.33
C PRO A 83 -11.08 -29.68 -12.55
N ALA A 84 -10.17 -29.44 -13.50
CA ALA A 84 -10.41 -28.60 -14.68
C ALA A 84 -11.48 -29.13 -15.66
N ASP A 85 -11.91 -30.38 -15.49
CA ASP A 85 -12.94 -31.02 -16.32
C ASP A 85 -14.36 -30.49 -16.07
N ILE A 86 -14.54 -29.61 -15.08
CA ILE A 86 -15.83 -28.99 -14.78
C ILE A 86 -16.03 -27.77 -15.70
N ALA A 87 -16.93 -27.91 -16.67
CA ALA A 87 -17.35 -26.82 -17.55
C ALA A 87 -18.02 -25.69 -16.75
N LEU A 88 -17.30 -24.58 -16.56
CA LEU A 88 -17.85 -23.35 -16.02
C LEU A 88 -18.64 -22.60 -17.11
N GLY A 89 -19.87 -22.22 -16.79
CA GLY A 89 -20.63 -21.27 -17.61
C GLY A 89 -20.10 -19.85 -17.54
N THR A 90 -20.66 -18.94 -18.33
CA THR A 90 -20.30 -17.51 -18.31
C THR A 90 -20.64 -16.89 -16.93
N PRO A 91 -19.65 -16.38 -16.17
CA PRO A 91 -19.91 -15.79 -14.87
C PRO A 91 -20.73 -14.50 -15.02
N ASN A 92 -21.88 -14.44 -14.35
CA ASN A 92 -22.70 -13.23 -14.29
C ASN A 92 -22.19 -12.32 -13.17
N ILE A 93 -21.38 -11.32 -13.52
CA ILE A 93 -20.90 -10.31 -12.57
C ILE A 93 -21.70 -9.01 -12.77
N PRO A 94 -22.49 -8.56 -11.77
CA PRO A 94 -23.32 -7.38 -11.93
C PRO A 94 -22.47 -6.13 -12.21
N GLN A 95 -23.04 -5.19 -12.98
CA GLN A 95 -22.44 -3.86 -13.15
C GLN A 95 -22.59 -3.13 -11.82
N ARG A 96 -21.48 -3.02 -11.08
CA ARG A 96 -21.29 -2.32 -9.79
C ARG A 96 -22.58 -1.69 -9.24
N ARG A 97 -23.24 -2.34 -8.28
CA ARG A 97 -24.27 -1.65 -7.47
C ARG A 97 -23.51 -0.64 -6.62
N GLY A 98 -23.66 0.65 -6.91
CA GLY A 98 -23.15 1.70 -6.03
C GLY A 98 -23.65 1.43 -4.62
N GLN A 99 -22.75 1.47 -3.65
CA GLN A 99 -23.11 1.55 -2.23
C GLN A 99 -23.92 2.84 -2.10
N ALA A 100 -25.25 2.75 -2.24
CA ALA A 100 -26.13 3.82 -1.83
C ALA A 100 -26.08 3.81 -0.31
N ARG A 101 -25.58 4.94 0.22
CA ARG A 101 -25.55 5.36 1.63
C ARG A 101 -26.51 4.62 2.55
#